data_AF-A0A7V4LCK7-F1
#
_entry.id   AF-A0A7V4LCK7-F1
#
_cell.length_a   1.000
_cell.length_b   1.000
_cell.length_c   1.000
_cell.angle_alpha   90.00
_cell.angle_beta   90.00
_cell.angle_gamma   90.00
#
_symmetry.space_group_name_H-M   'P 1'
#
loop_
_entity.id
_entity.type
_entity.pdbx_description
1 polymer ?
#
loop_
_entity_poly.entity_id
_entity_poly.type
_entity_poly.pdbx_seq_one_letter_code
_entity_poly.pdbx_strand_id
1 'polypeptide(L)'
;MAAGALYAGCRFFAGYPITPATEISEVMSVRLPALGGTFIQMEDEIASLGAVIGASLAGVKSMTATSGPGFSLLQENLGFAVMAEVPCVVVNVMRGGPSTGLPTHVSQGDVQQARWGTHGDHPIVVLSVATTWDCFAVTVKAFNLSEKYRTPVTILSDEVVAHTREKIVLPPPGALEVVDRLKPSMPPEWYIPYEDTPMGVPPMAPFGTGYRYHVTGLTHDVRGFPTERPDEIVPLMNRLFRKLEQHYADINMVEEYQTDDAEVLVIAYGSVARSAKRAVIEARAQGIKAGLLKLITLWPFPWGSILPHLRRVRAVLVPELNRGQMAREVKRINQGLTRVEKLNRLDGRLITPTEIMARLAQL
;
A
#
# COMPACT_ATOMS: atom_id res chain seq x y z
N MET A 1 8.26 8.23 6.35
CA MET A 1 8.40 6.84 5.87
C MET A 1 9.63 6.17 6.45
N ALA A 2 10.86 6.64 6.15
CA ALA A 2 12.09 6.06 6.72
C ALA A 2 12.02 5.86 8.24
N ALA A 3 11.62 6.88 9.02
CA ALA A 3 11.45 6.75 10.46
C ALA A 3 10.44 5.66 10.88
N GLY A 4 9.34 5.51 10.15
CA GLY A 4 8.33 4.47 10.42
C GLY A 4 8.86 3.07 10.10
N ALA A 5 9.63 2.92 9.01
CA ALA A 5 10.28 1.68 8.66
C ALA A 5 11.29 1.24 9.71
N LEU A 6 12.15 2.15 10.16
CA LEU A 6 13.14 1.89 11.22
C LEU A 6 12.46 1.51 12.53
N TYR A 7 11.37 2.21 12.89
CA TYR A 7 10.55 1.89 14.06
C TYR A 7 9.95 0.48 13.95
N ALA A 8 9.47 0.08 12.78
CA ALA A 8 8.90 -1.25 12.53
C ALA A 8 9.94 -2.39 12.53
N GLY A 9 11.22 -2.08 12.69
CA GLY A 9 12.31 -3.06 12.70
C GLY A 9 12.92 -3.33 11.33
N CYS A 10 12.70 -2.47 10.33
CA CYS A 10 13.39 -2.59 9.03
C CYS A 10 14.91 -2.52 9.22
N ARG A 11 15.63 -3.49 8.63
CA ARG A 11 17.10 -3.59 8.68
C ARG A 11 17.74 -3.82 7.33
N PHE A 12 16.99 -3.73 6.25
CA PHE A 12 17.53 -3.79 4.90
C PHE A 12 16.80 -2.84 3.96
N PHE A 13 17.56 -2.06 3.20
CA PHE A 13 17.05 -1.22 2.13
C PHE A 13 17.91 -1.41 0.88
N ALA A 14 17.27 -1.67 -0.24
CA ALA A 14 17.90 -1.60 -1.55
C ALA A 14 17.05 -0.76 -2.49
N GLY A 15 17.65 0.18 -3.20
CA GLY A 15 16.92 1.12 -4.06
C GLY A 15 17.78 1.77 -5.12
N TYR A 16 17.12 2.29 -6.15
CA TYR A 16 17.72 3.10 -7.21
C TYR A 16 17.25 4.56 -7.06
N PRO A 17 18.12 5.57 -7.18
CA PRO A 17 17.73 6.97 -6.99
C PRO A 17 16.71 7.44 -8.03
N ILE A 18 15.55 7.90 -7.58
CA ILE A 18 14.49 8.43 -8.45
C ILE A 18 13.68 9.50 -7.70
N THR A 19 13.56 10.69 -8.28
CA THR A 19 12.69 11.76 -7.75
C THR A 19 11.22 11.34 -7.79
N PRO A 20 10.38 11.61 -6.78
CA PRO A 20 10.66 12.28 -5.50
C PRO A 20 10.75 11.28 -4.32
N ALA A 21 11.38 10.12 -4.55
CA ALA A 21 11.59 9.09 -3.52
C ALA A 21 13.00 9.12 -2.90
N THR A 22 13.93 9.90 -3.48
CA THR A 22 15.35 9.92 -3.11
C THR A 22 15.60 10.26 -1.64
N GLU A 23 14.79 11.14 -1.05
CA GLU A 23 14.91 11.56 0.36
C GLU A 23 14.69 10.39 1.31
N ILE A 24 13.89 9.38 0.93
CA ILE A 24 13.73 8.16 1.71
C ILE A 24 15.04 7.38 1.71
N SER A 25 15.64 7.19 0.52
CA SER A 25 16.93 6.50 0.37
C SER A 25 18.05 7.23 1.08
N GLU A 26 18.10 8.56 1.02
CA GLU A 26 19.10 9.38 1.71
C GLU A 26 19.03 9.22 3.23
N VAL A 27 17.84 9.26 3.82
CA VAL A 27 17.69 9.03 5.26
C VAL A 27 18.08 7.60 5.63
N MET A 28 17.70 6.62 4.81
CA MET A 28 18.01 5.20 5.08
C MET A 28 19.51 4.91 4.96
N SER A 29 20.23 5.54 4.02
CA SER A 29 21.68 5.34 3.85
C SER A 29 22.49 5.73 5.08
N VAL A 30 22.03 6.74 5.83
CA VAL A 30 22.67 7.19 7.06
C VAL A 30 22.17 6.42 8.28
N ARG A 31 20.84 6.27 8.41
CA ARG A 31 20.22 5.80 9.67
C ARG A 31 20.26 4.29 9.83
N LEU A 32 20.26 3.55 8.73
CA LEU A 32 20.11 2.11 8.75
C LEU A 32 21.42 1.40 9.16
N PRO A 33 22.62 1.81 8.69
CA PRO A 33 23.90 1.32 9.23
C PRO A 33 24.08 1.61 10.73
N ALA A 34 23.63 2.77 11.20
CA ALA A 34 23.69 3.14 12.62
C ALA A 34 22.83 2.23 13.52
N LEU A 35 21.91 1.46 12.94
CA LEU A 35 21.05 0.49 13.64
C LEU A 35 21.42 -0.97 13.31
N GLY A 36 22.61 -1.19 12.73
CA GLY A 36 23.10 -2.52 12.33
C GLY A 36 22.40 -3.11 11.12
N GLY A 37 21.69 -2.31 10.32
CA GLY A 37 21.11 -2.74 9.05
C GLY A 37 22.02 -2.45 7.85
N THR A 38 21.62 -2.93 6.68
CA THR A 38 22.33 -2.70 5.41
C THR A 38 21.54 -1.84 4.43
N PHE A 39 22.16 -0.77 3.93
CA PHE A 39 21.68 0.02 2.80
C PHE A 39 22.53 -0.31 1.57
N ILE A 40 21.87 -0.50 0.43
CA ILE A 40 22.54 -0.70 -0.86
C ILE A 40 21.86 0.17 -1.92
N GLN A 41 22.65 0.98 -2.63
CA GLN A 41 22.21 1.58 -3.88
C GLN A 41 22.43 0.56 -4.99
N MET A 42 21.35 0.10 -5.60
CA MET A 42 21.43 -0.87 -6.70
C MET A 42 21.60 -0.17 -8.04
N GLU A 43 21.91 -0.94 -9.07
CA GLU A 43 22.10 -0.52 -10.45
C GLU A 43 20.78 -0.12 -11.15
N ASP A 44 19.66 -0.70 -10.74
CA ASP A 44 18.31 -0.39 -11.22
C ASP A 44 17.22 -0.85 -10.22
N GLU A 45 15.96 -0.56 -10.52
CA GLU A 45 14.83 -0.99 -9.70
C GLU A 45 14.62 -2.52 -9.71
N ILE A 46 14.96 -3.23 -10.79
CA ILE A 46 14.81 -4.69 -10.86
C ILE A 46 15.71 -5.34 -9.80
N ALA A 47 16.99 -4.98 -9.80
CA ALA A 47 17.98 -5.40 -8.82
C ALA A 47 17.59 -4.97 -7.39
N SER A 48 17.01 -3.76 -7.24
CA SER A 48 16.49 -3.26 -5.96
C SER A 48 15.49 -4.20 -5.31
N LEU A 49 14.41 -4.57 -6.01
CA LEU A 49 13.40 -5.44 -5.41
C LEU A 49 13.88 -6.90 -5.30
N GLY A 50 14.72 -7.38 -6.22
CA GLY A 50 15.39 -8.68 -6.09
C GLY A 50 16.20 -8.79 -4.80
N ALA A 51 17.00 -7.77 -4.48
CA ALA A 51 17.79 -7.71 -3.24
C ALA A 51 16.88 -7.62 -1.99
N VAL A 52 15.81 -6.82 -2.04
CA VAL A 52 14.82 -6.72 -0.95
C VAL A 52 14.16 -8.07 -0.66
N ILE A 53 13.76 -8.80 -1.70
CA ILE A 53 13.16 -10.13 -1.58
C ILE A 53 14.18 -11.11 -0.99
N GLY A 54 15.42 -11.12 -1.49
CA GLY A 54 16.49 -11.96 -0.94
C GLY A 54 16.76 -11.68 0.55
N ALA A 55 16.82 -10.41 0.95
CA ALA A 55 16.97 -10.03 2.35
C ALA A 55 15.79 -10.49 3.21
N SER A 56 14.56 -10.40 2.69
CA SER A 56 13.38 -10.90 3.40
C SER A 56 13.41 -12.41 3.59
N LEU A 57 13.85 -13.17 2.57
CA LEU A 57 14.06 -14.62 2.67
C LEU A 57 15.14 -14.97 3.71
N ALA A 58 16.13 -14.11 3.90
CA ALA A 58 17.13 -14.22 4.97
C ALA A 58 16.59 -13.81 6.36
N GLY A 59 15.33 -13.41 6.47
CA GLY A 59 14.62 -13.18 7.73
C GLY A 59 14.63 -11.75 8.26
N VAL A 60 15.05 -10.76 7.47
CA VAL A 60 15.01 -9.34 7.87
C VAL A 60 13.86 -8.60 7.21
N LYS A 61 13.27 -7.63 7.93
CA LYS A 61 12.30 -6.71 7.35
C LYS A 61 13.00 -5.80 6.35
N SER A 62 12.59 -5.88 5.09
CA SER A 62 13.23 -5.19 3.98
C SER A 62 12.25 -4.28 3.23
N MET A 63 12.77 -3.21 2.63
CA MET A 63 11.98 -2.33 1.79
C MET A 63 12.77 -1.68 0.66
N THR A 64 12.02 -1.14 -0.31
CA THR A 64 12.53 -0.21 -1.33
C THR A 64 11.62 1.01 -1.43
N ALA A 65 12.12 2.07 -2.09
CA ALA A 65 11.35 3.25 -2.44
C ALA A 65 11.63 3.65 -3.89
N THR A 66 10.58 3.97 -4.62
CA THR A 66 10.62 4.29 -6.05
C THR A 66 9.49 5.26 -6.44
N SER A 67 9.32 5.51 -7.74
CA SER A 67 8.22 6.27 -8.36
C SER A 67 7.68 5.50 -9.59
N GLY A 68 6.65 5.99 -10.26
CA GLY A 68 5.92 5.29 -11.33
C GLY A 68 6.79 4.56 -12.37
N PRO A 69 7.86 5.16 -12.94
CA PRO A 69 8.74 4.45 -13.87
C PRO A 69 9.43 3.24 -13.24
N GLY A 70 10.08 3.43 -12.09
CA GLY A 70 10.75 2.35 -11.38
C GLY A 70 9.76 1.31 -10.86
N PHE A 71 8.57 1.73 -10.39
CA PHE A 71 7.49 0.84 -10.02
C PHE A 71 7.03 -0.04 -11.18
N SER A 72 7.10 0.44 -12.43
CA SER A 72 6.85 -0.39 -13.61
C SER A 72 7.88 -1.52 -13.77
N LEU A 73 9.16 -1.23 -13.49
CA LEU A 73 10.24 -2.21 -13.51
C LEU A 73 10.15 -3.22 -12.36
N LEU A 74 9.52 -2.83 -11.24
CA LEU A 74 9.32 -3.72 -10.10
C LEU A 74 8.26 -4.80 -10.31
N GLN A 75 7.41 -4.71 -11.33
CA GLN A 75 6.18 -5.52 -11.41
C GLN A 75 6.43 -7.03 -11.50
N GLU A 76 7.48 -7.47 -12.18
CA GLU A 76 7.83 -8.90 -12.27
C GLU A 76 8.25 -9.45 -10.89
N ASN A 77 9.17 -8.76 -10.22
CA ASN A 77 9.62 -9.13 -8.88
C ASN A 77 8.50 -9.00 -7.83
N LEU A 78 7.56 -8.06 -8.02
CA LEU A 78 6.39 -7.94 -7.16
C LEU A 78 5.48 -9.17 -7.29
N GLY A 79 5.24 -9.64 -8.53
CA GLY A 79 4.53 -10.89 -8.79
C GLY A 79 5.24 -12.10 -8.19
N PHE A 80 6.57 -12.17 -8.34
CA PHE A 80 7.39 -13.19 -7.69
C PHE A 80 7.25 -13.17 -6.16
N ALA A 81 7.29 -11.98 -5.52
CA ALA A 81 7.11 -11.85 -4.08
C ALA A 81 5.71 -12.30 -3.61
N VAL A 82 4.66 -12.04 -4.38
CA VAL A 82 3.32 -12.55 -4.07
C VAL A 82 3.30 -14.08 -4.17
N MET A 83 3.81 -14.63 -5.26
CA MET A 83 3.80 -16.07 -5.51
C MET A 83 4.62 -16.85 -4.47
N ALA A 84 5.82 -16.35 -4.16
CA ALA A 84 6.70 -16.94 -3.16
C ALA A 84 6.30 -16.59 -1.70
N GLU A 85 5.25 -15.78 -1.51
CA GLU A 85 4.76 -15.30 -0.22
C GLU A 85 5.86 -14.64 0.63
N VAL A 86 6.64 -13.77 -0.03
CA VAL A 86 7.76 -13.05 0.60
C VAL A 86 7.29 -11.68 1.07
N PRO A 87 7.35 -11.40 2.38
CA PRO A 87 6.96 -10.10 2.90
C PRO A 87 8.03 -9.04 2.59
N CYS A 88 7.62 -7.92 2.01
CA CYS A 88 8.44 -6.73 1.86
C CYS A 88 7.55 -5.49 1.69
N VAL A 89 8.12 -4.30 1.91
CA VAL A 89 7.40 -3.04 1.72
C VAL A 89 7.97 -2.28 0.51
N VAL A 90 7.10 -1.85 -0.39
CA VAL A 90 7.45 -1.02 -1.55
C VAL A 90 6.78 0.33 -1.38
N VAL A 91 7.57 1.40 -1.33
CA VAL A 91 7.02 2.76 -1.42
C VAL A 91 7.04 3.19 -2.88
N ASN A 92 5.87 3.53 -3.44
CA ASN A 92 5.78 4.26 -4.70
C ASN A 92 5.32 5.69 -4.41
N VAL A 93 6.24 6.65 -4.60
CA VAL A 93 5.93 8.08 -4.51
C VAL A 93 5.50 8.55 -5.89
N MET A 94 4.19 8.62 -6.10
CA MET A 94 3.59 8.95 -7.39
C MET A 94 3.96 10.37 -7.86
N ARG A 95 4.35 10.47 -9.13
CA ARG A 95 4.65 11.73 -9.84
C ARG A 95 3.98 11.74 -11.21
N GLY A 96 4.00 12.86 -11.92
CA GLY A 96 3.37 12.96 -13.24
C GLY A 96 3.91 11.92 -14.22
N GLY A 97 3.01 11.16 -14.84
CA GLY A 97 3.25 10.22 -15.93
C GLY A 97 2.46 10.60 -17.20
N PRO A 98 2.38 9.73 -18.22
CA PRO A 98 3.04 8.42 -18.35
C PRO A 98 4.53 8.55 -18.72
N SER A 99 5.25 7.41 -18.75
CA SER A 99 6.69 7.36 -19.03
C SER A 99 7.47 8.25 -18.05
N THR A 100 8.51 8.98 -18.49
CA THR A 100 9.23 9.95 -17.67
C THR A 100 8.30 11.00 -17.06
N GLY A 101 7.28 11.40 -17.82
CA GLY A 101 6.22 12.31 -17.43
C GLY A 101 6.73 13.66 -16.90
N LEU A 102 6.23 14.06 -15.72
CA LEU A 102 6.57 15.28 -15.03
C LEU A 102 7.22 14.93 -13.67
N PRO A 103 8.55 14.72 -13.63
CA PRO A 103 9.24 14.19 -12.45
C PRO A 103 9.06 15.02 -11.17
N THR A 104 8.85 16.31 -11.31
CA THR A 104 8.75 17.30 -10.23
C THR A 104 7.31 17.75 -9.95
N HIS A 105 6.32 17.04 -10.48
CA HIS A 105 4.91 17.41 -10.33
C HIS A 105 4.07 16.27 -9.76
N VAL A 106 3.10 16.65 -8.94
CA VAL A 106 2.15 15.74 -8.30
C VAL A 106 1.22 15.05 -9.29
N SER A 107 0.96 13.78 -9.02
CA SER A 107 -0.02 12.94 -9.71
C SER A 107 -0.40 11.78 -8.80
N GLN A 108 -1.55 11.18 -9.05
CA GLN A 108 -2.00 9.96 -8.38
C GLN A 108 -2.38 8.90 -9.42
N GLY A 109 -1.62 8.84 -10.51
CA GLY A 109 -1.90 8.01 -11.70
C GLY A 109 -1.62 6.51 -11.54
N ASP A 110 -0.96 6.08 -10.47
CA ASP A 110 -0.43 4.72 -10.37
C ASP A 110 -1.32 3.77 -9.54
N VAL A 111 -2.49 4.22 -9.08
CA VAL A 111 -3.35 3.45 -8.17
C VAL A 111 -3.80 2.11 -8.76
N GLN A 112 -4.16 2.08 -10.04
CA GLN A 112 -4.53 0.86 -10.75
C GLN A 112 -3.29 0.04 -11.15
N GLN A 113 -2.14 0.68 -11.41
CA GLN A 113 -0.89 -0.06 -11.62
C GLN A 113 -0.47 -0.80 -10.34
N ALA A 114 -0.69 -0.21 -9.17
CA ALA A 114 -0.42 -0.85 -7.89
C ALA A 114 -1.30 -2.09 -7.62
N ARG A 115 -2.39 -2.27 -8.38
CA ARG A 115 -3.25 -3.46 -8.31
C ARG A 115 -3.07 -4.42 -9.48
N TRP A 116 -2.87 -3.91 -10.69
CA TRP A 116 -2.95 -4.68 -11.93
C TRP A 116 -1.67 -4.62 -12.77
N GLY A 117 -0.59 -4.05 -12.22
CA GLY A 117 0.66 -3.88 -12.96
C GLY A 117 1.41 -5.20 -13.19
N THR A 118 1.29 -6.17 -12.28
CA THR A 118 1.89 -7.49 -12.43
C THR A 118 0.94 -8.45 -13.16
N HIS A 119 1.52 -9.46 -13.80
CA HIS A 119 0.77 -10.43 -14.61
C HIS A 119 0.14 -11.52 -13.73
N GLY A 120 -0.94 -12.12 -14.22
CA GLY A 120 -1.66 -13.20 -13.53
C GLY A 120 -2.56 -12.73 -12.38
N ASP A 121 -3.44 -13.63 -11.94
CA ASP A 121 -4.34 -13.37 -10.82
C ASP A 121 -3.56 -13.38 -9.50
N HIS A 122 -3.65 -12.28 -8.76
CA HIS A 122 -2.93 -12.15 -7.50
C HIS A 122 -3.67 -11.25 -6.49
N PRO A 123 -3.54 -11.53 -5.19
CA PRO A 123 -3.94 -10.64 -4.13
C PRO A 123 -2.82 -9.61 -3.85
N ILE A 124 -3.19 -8.40 -3.47
CA ILE A 124 -2.22 -7.36 -3.08
C ILE A 124 -2.81 -6.40 -2.07
N VAL A 125 -1.94 -5.90 -1.18
CA VAL A 125 -2.25 -4.83 -0.23
C VAL A 125 -1.60 -3.54 -0.71
N VAL A 126 -2.42 -2.49 -0.87
CA VAL A 126 -1.98 -1.16 -1.25
C VAL A 126 -2.58 -0.14 -0.30
N LEU A 127 -1.71 0.58 0.38
CA LEU A 127 -2.04 1.65 1.31
C LEU A 127 -1.71 3.01 0.69
N SER A 128 -2.32 4.08 1.19
CA SER A 128 -2.06 5.46 0.79
C SER A 128 -1.83 6.34 2.02
N VAL A 129 -0.98 7.35 1.87
CA VAL A 129 -0.64 8.31 2.93
C VAL A 129 -1.01 9.73 2.53
N ALA A 130 -1.57 10.51 3.45
CA ALA A 130 -1.97 11.89 3.18
C ALA A 130 -1.23 12.93 4.02
N THR A 131 -0.53 12.54 5.09
CA THR A 131 0.15 13.45 6.02
C THR A 131 1.53 12.93 6.40
N THR A 132 2.39 13.77 6.98
CA THR A 132 3.69 13.32 7.50
C THR A 132 3.52 12.31 8.65
N TRP A 133 2.43 12.40 9.42
CA TRP A 133 2.06 11.38 10.41
C TRP A 133 1.66 10.06 9.75
N ASP A 134 0.83 10.10 8.71
CA ASP A 134 0.45 8.89 7.94
C ASP A 134 1.71 8.22 7.39
N CYS A 135 2.64 8.99 6.84
CA CYS A 135 3.95 8.53 6.39
C CYS A 135 4.78 7.81 7.47
N PHE A 136 4.48 7.99 8.75
CA PHE A 136 5.10 7.23 9.83
C PHE A 136 4.23 6.04 10.22
N ALA A 137 2.99 6.29 10.64
CA ALA A 137 2.10 5.28 11.22
C ALA A 137 1.66 4.22 10.21
N VAL A 138 1.33 4.62 8.98
CA VAL A 138 0.94 3.69 7.89
C VAL A 138 2.13 2.86 7.44
N THR A 139 3.36 3.39 7.49
CA THR A 139 4.55 2.58 7.20
C THR A 139 4.75 1.48 8.26
N VAL A 140 4.54 1.78 9.55
CA VAL A 140 4.58 0.74 10.60
C VAL A 140 3.51 -0.33 10.34
N LYS A 141 2.27 0.10 10.03
CA LYS A 141 1.19 -0.82 9.67
C LYS A 141 1.49 -1.65 8.42
N ALA A 142 2.12 -1.07 7.39
CA ALA A 142 2.50 -1.78 6.18
C ALA A 142 3.48 -2.93 6.48
N PHE A 143 4.50 -2.70 7.31
CA PHE A 143 5.39 -3.77 7.75
C PHE A 143 4.65 -4.84 8.55
N ASN A 144 3.78 -4.44 9.48
CA ASN A 144 3.01 -5.41 10.26
C ASN A 144 2.12 -6.28 9.35
N LEU A 145 1.39 -5.69 8.41
CA LEU A 145 0.56 -6.42 7.45
C LEU A 145 1.41 -7.33 6.56
N SER A 146 2.55 -6.84 6.08
CA SER A 146 3.46 -7.61 5.24
C SER A 146 3.97 -8.85 5.97
N GLU A 147 4.52 -8.67 7.18
CA GLU A 147 5.05 -9.75 8.01
C GLU A 147 3.97 -10.73 8.47
N LYS A 148 2.80 -10.22 8.90
CA LYS A 148 1.68 -11.02 9.39
C LYS A 148 1.05 -11.88 8.31
N TYR A 149 0.96 -11.38 7.08
CA TYR A 149 0.28 -12.06 5.97
C TYR A 149 1.22 -12.57 4.89
N ARG A 150 2.54 -12.53 5.11
CA ARG A 150 3.55 -13.01 4.15
C ARG A 150 3.26 -12.55 2.72
N THR A 151 3.17 -11.24 2.54
CA THR A 151 2.82 -10.63 1.24
C THR A 151 3.53 -9.29 1.07
N PRO A 152 3.89 -8.89 -0.16
CA PRO A 152 4.35 -7.53 -0.39
C PRO A 152 3.23 -6.51 -0.11
N VAL A 153 3.59 -5.39 0.51
CA VAL A 153 2.69 -4.26 0.77
C VAL A 153 3.21 -3.01 0.07
N THR A 154 2.39 -2.42 -0.78
CA THR A 154 2.73 -1.16 -1.46
C THR A 154 2.16 0.02 -0.67
N ILE A 155 2.97 1.05 -0.44
CA ILE A 155 2.52 2.34 0.09
C ILE A 155 2.59 3.37 -1.04
N LEU A 156 1.45 3.96 -1.37
CA LEU A 156 1.31 5.06 -2.32
C LEU A 156 1.37 6.40 -1.59
N SER A 157 2.44 7.15 -1.86
CA SER A 157 2.54 8.58 -1.59
C SER A 157 2.36 9.33 -2.91
N ASP A 158 2.31 10.65 -2.85
CA ASP A 158 2.50 11.52 -4.00
C ASP A 158 3.61 12.53 -3.73
N GLU A 159 4.10 13.17 -4.81
CA GLU A 159 5.17 14.17 -4.78
C GLU A 159 4.96 15.27 -3.73
N VAL A 160 3.72 15.73 -3.55
CA VAL A 160 3.38 16.76 -2.56
C VAL A 160 3.55 16.22 -1.14
N VAL A 161 3.03 15.02 -0.84
CA VAL A 161 3.19 14.43 0.49
C VAL A 161 4.67 14.17 0.80
N ALA A 162 5.46 13.76 -0.19
CA ALA A 162 6.89 13.48 -0.02
C ALA A 162 7.71 14.72 0.35
N HIS A 163 7.36 15.89 -0.21
CA HIS A 163 8.06 17.15 0.08
C HIS A 163 7.43 17.98 1.21
N THR A 164 6.27 17.55 1.74
CA THR A 164 5.60 18.24 2.86
C THR A 164 6.35 18.00 4.17
N ARG A 165 6.58 19.08 4.93
CA ARG A 165 7.21 19.04 6.25
C ARG A 165 6.21 19.48 7.32
N GLU A 166 6.01 18.64 8.33
CA GLU A 166 5.13 18.91 9.48
C GLU A 166 5.85 18.60 10.78
N LYS A 167 5.50 19.31 11.86
CA LYS A 167 5.95 18.96 13.21
C LYS A 167 5.12 17.78 13.70
N ILE A 168 5.77 16.64 13.90
CA ILE A 168 5.16 15.45 14.49
C ILE A 168 5.93 15.04 15.74
N VAL A 169 5.23 14.39 16.68
CA VAL A 169 5.86 13.75 17.84
C VAL A 169 5.89 12.26 17.56
N LEU A 170 7.09 11.70 17.47
CA LEU A 170 7.24 10.27 17.28
C LEU A 170 6.91 9.55 18.60
N PRO A 171 6.11 8.47 18.55
CA PRO A 171 5.85 7.67 19.73
C PRO A 171 7.15 7.04 20.27
N PRO A 172 7.24 6.80 21.59
CA PRO A 172 8.35 6.04 22.15
C PRO A 172 8.31 4.58 21.64
N PRO A 173 9.44 3.86 21.69
CA PRO A 173 9.48 2.43 21.35
C PRO A 173 8.42 1.64 22.12
N GLY A 174 7.68 0.79 21.42
CA GLY A 174 6.63 -0.07 21.99
C GLY A 174 5.23 0.57 22.07
N ALA A 175 5.07 1.87 21.79
CA ALA A 175 3.74 2.49 21.83
C ALA A 175 2.85 2.11 20.63
N LEU A 176 3.47 1.90 19.46
CA LEU A 176 2.84 1.21 18.33
C LEU A 176 3.31 -0.24 18.28
N GLU A 177 2.36 -1.14 18.08
CA GLU A 177 2.60 -2.57 17.85
C GLU A 177 3.54 -2.78 16.65
N VAL A 178 4.51 -3.68 16.81
CA VAL A 178 5.39 -4.15 15.74
C VAL A 178 5.24 -5.66 15.67
N VAL A 179 4.84 -6.16 14.51
CA VAL A 179 4.61 -7.59 14.28
C VAL A 179 5.79 -8.17 13.50
N ASP A 180 6.33 -9.28 13.98
CA ASP A 180 7.30 -10.09 13.25
C ASP A 180 6.59 -11.30 12.62
N ARG A 181 7.07 -11.77 11.46
CA ARG A 181 6.48 -12.94 10.80
C ARG A 181 6.58 -14.18 11.69
N LEU A 182 5.60 -15.06 11.55
CA LEU A 182 5.55 -16.33 12.25
C LEU A 182 6.75 -17.21 11.85
N LYS A 183 7.50 -17.68 12.84
CA LYS A 183 8.64 -18.60 12.63
C LYS A 183 8.22 -20.05 12.90
N PRO A 184 8.84 -21.03 12.23
CA PRO A 184 8.60 -22.45 12.52
C PRO A 184 8.95 -22.77 13.98
N SER A 185 8.12 -23.59 14.62
CA SER A 185 8.35 -24.10 15.99
C SER A 185 8.63 -25.60 16.02
N MET A 186 8.61 -26.26 14.87
CA MET A 186 8.83 -27.70 14.70
C MET A 186 10.26 -27.99 14.25
N PRO A 187 10.74 -29.24 14.41
CA PRO A 187 12.01 -29.67 13.83
C PRO A 187 12.07 -29.48 12.30
N PRO A 188 13.24 -29.19 11.72
CA PRO A 188 13.39 -28.95 10.27
C PRO A 188 12.82 -30.04 9.36
N GLU A 189 12.88 -31.31 9.79
CA GLU A 189 12.35 -32.47 9.07
C GLU A 189 10.82 -32.44 8.91
N TRP A 190 10.10 -31.69 9.75
CA TRP A 190 8.64 -31.60 9.71
C TRP A 190 8.14 -30.31 9.05
N TYR A 191 9.05 -29.46 8.59
CA TYR A 191 8.70 -28.16 8.05
C TYR A 191 8.05 -28.26 6.66
N ILE A 192 6.86 -27.68 6.53
CA ILE A 192 6.10 -27.53 5.28
C ILE A 192 5.95 -26.02 5.00
N PRO A 193 6.73 -25.44 4.07
CA PRO A 193 6.84 -23.99 3.87
C PRO A 193 5.56 -23.30 3.39
N TYR A 194 4.71 -24.03 2.67
CA TYR A 194 3.49 -23.54 2.03
C TYR A 194 2.25 -24.33 2.46
N GLU A 195 2.26 -24.87 3.69
CA GLU A 195 1.13 -25.59 4.27
C GLU A 195 -0.14 -24.72 4.31
N ASP A 196 -1.28 -25.29 3.94
CA ASP A 196 -2.56 -24.60 4.04
C ASP A 196 -3.09 -24.61 5.47
N THR A 197 -2.61 -23.66 6.26
CA THR A 197 -3.08 -23.46 7.64
C THR A 197 -4.49 -22.84 7.67
N PRO A 198 -5.23 -22.92 8.79
CA PRO A 198 -6.51 -22.24 8.92
C PRO A 198 -6.41 -20.73 8.64
N MET A 199 -5.31 -20.10 9.05
CA MET A 199 -5.01 -18.70 8.81
C MET A 199 -4.51 -18.41 7.38
N GLY A 200 -4.24 -19.44 6.57
CA GLY A 200 -3.68 -19.31 5.22
C GLY A 200 -2.24 -18.79 5.18
N VAL A 201 -1.62 -18.52 6.35
CA VAL A 201 -0.26 -18.00 6.52
C VAL A 201 0.60 -19.08 7.21
N PRO A 202 1.34 -19.91 6.46
CA PRO A 202 2.28 -20.84 7.07
C PRO A 202 3.47 -20.11 7.71
N PRO A 203 4.08 -20.66 8.78
CA PRO A 203 5.34 -20.13 9.32
C PRO A 203 6.43 -20.05 8.25
N MET A 204 7.30 -19.04 8.34
CA MET A 204 8.39 -18.82 7.39
C MET A 204 9.74 -18.91 8.09
N ALA A 205 10.56 -19.87 7.67
CA ALA A 205 11.91 -20.02 8.16
C ALA A 205 12.87 -19.06 7.44
N PRO A 206 13.74 -18.31 8.16
CA PRO A 206 14.83 -17.60 7.51
C PRO A 206 15.84 -18.56 6.89
N PHE A 207 16.37 -18.26 5.70
CA PHE A 207 17.48 -19.03 5.16
C PHE A 207 18.71 -18.98 6.07
N GLY A 208 19.45 -20.10 6.12
CA GLY A 208 20.61 -20.26 6.99
C GLY A 208 20.30 -20.72 8.42
N THR A 209 19.03 -20.97 8.77
CA THR A 209 18.62 -21.41 10.11
C THR A 209 18.41 -22.93 10.26
N GLY A 210 18.85 -23.72 9.27
CA GLY A 210 18.74 -25.19 9.26
C GLY A 210 17.47 -25.73 8.57
N TYR A 211 16.44 -24.91 8.40
CA TYR A 211 15.26 -25.24 7.60
C TYR A 211 15.57 -25.13 6.10
N ARG A 212 15.23 -26.17 5.34
CA ARG A 212 15.45 -26.24 3.89
C ARG A 212 14.11 -26.26 3.18
N TYR A 213 13.94 -25.38 2.20
CA TYR A 213 12.73 -25.30 1.40
C TYR A 213 13.04 -24.64 0.05
N HIS A 214 12.18 -24.89 -0.93
CA HIS A 214 12.28 -24.30 -2.25
C HIS A 214 11.47 -23.00 -2.32
N VAL A 215 12.03 -22.00 -3.00
CA VAL A 215 11.35 -20.74 -3.32
C VAL A 215 11.36 -20.62 -4.83
N THR A 216 10.19 -20.45 -5.43
CA THR A 216 10.03 -20.41 -6.88
C THR A 216 8.89 -19.48 -7.28
N GLY A 217 9.00 -18.89 -8.47
CA GLY A 217 7.92 -18.13 -9.11
C GLY A 217 6.94 -19.02 -9.87
N LEU A 218 7.23 -20.31 -10.01
CA LEU A 218 6.33 -21.28 -10.60
C LEU A 218 5.22 -21.65 -9.63
N THR A 219 4.09 -22.08 -10.17
CA THR A 219 3.07 -22.83 -9.42
C THR A 219 3.71 -24.02 -8.73
N HIS A 220 3.49 -24.15 -7.42
CA HIS A 220 4.22 -25.10 -6.59
C HIS A 220 3.33 -25.84 -5.60
N ASP A 221 3.78 -27.02 -5.18
CA ASP A 221 3.15 -27.80 -4.12
C ASP A 221 3.42 -27.19 -2.73
N VAL A 222 2.88 -27.80 -1.69
CA VAL A 222 3.06 -27.34 -0.29
C VAL A 222 4.53 -27.35 0.19
N ARG A 223 5.43 -28.03 -0.52
CA ARG A 223 6.86 -28.12 -0.24
C ARG A 223 7.69 -27.11 -1.05
N GLY A 224 7.08 -26.42 -2.01
CA GLY A 224 7.71 -25.42 -2.87
C GLY A 224 8.27 -25.99 -4.18
N PHE A 225 8.00 -27.26 -4.51
CA PHE A 225 8.40 -27.83 -5.79
C PHE A 225 7.40 -27.47 -6.88
N PRO A 226 7.85 -27.14 -8.09
CA PRO A 226 6.94 -26.83 -9.20
C PRO A 226 5.93 -27.96 -9.46
N THR A 227 4.68 -27.58 -9.75
CA THR A 227 3.60 -28.53 -10.02
C THR A 227 2.72 -28.07 -11.19
N GLU A 228 2.19 -29.05 -11.92
CA GLU A 228 1.19 -28.89 -12.98
C GLU A 228 -0.15 -29.55 -12.60
N ARG A 229 -0.26 -30.10 -11.39
CA ARG A 229 -1.40 -30.89 -10.93
C ARG A 229 -2.58 -30.00 -10.51
N PRO A 230 -3.74 -30.07 -11.17
CA PRO A 230 -4.88 -29.20 -10.85
C PRO A 230 -5.34 -29.25 -9.39
N ASP A 231 -5.21 -30.41 -8.74
CA ASP A 231 -5.56 -30.63 -7.33
C ASP A 231 -4.60 -29.96 -6.34
N GLU A 232 -3.43 -29.50 -6.79
CA GLU A 232 -2.48 -28.69 -6.00
C GLU A 232 -2.56 -27.21 -6.37
N ILE A 233 -2.77 -26.90 -7.66
CA ILE A 233 -2.85 -25.54 -8.18
C ILE A 233 -4.03 -24.77 -7.59
N VAL A 234 -5.24 -25.36 -7.61
CA VAL A 234 -6.45 -24.66 -7.15
C VAL A 234 -6.38 -24.30 -5.67
N PRO A 235 -5.99 -25.21 -4.75
CA PRO A 235 -5.78 -24.86 -3.35
C PRO A 235 -4.72 -23.77 -3.14
N LEU A 236 -3.58 -23.82 -3.84
CA LEU A 236 -2.55 -22.77 -3.73
C LEU A 236 -3.12 -21.40 -4.09
N MET A 237 -3.74 -21.29 -5.28
CA MET A 237 -4.29 -20.02 -5.76
C MET A 237 -5.36 -19.49 -4.81
N ASN A 238 -6.31 -20.35 -4.40
CA ASN A 238 -7.34 -19.97 -3.44
C ASN A 238 -6.76 -19.53 -2.09
N ARG A 239 -5.72 -20.20 -1.59
CA ARG A 239 -5.05 -19.84 -0.33
C ARG A 239 -4.42 -18.46 -0.40
N LEU A 240 -3.74 -18.12 -1.50
CA LEU A 240 -3.14 -16.78 -1.67
C LEU A 240 -4.20 -15.68 -1.49
N PHE A 241 -5.37 -15.82 -2.13
CA PHE A 241 -6.47 -14.87 -2.00
C PHE A 241 -7.13 -14.91 -0.62
N ARG A 242 -7.52 -16.11 -0.17
CA ARG A 242 -8.20 -16.35 1.12
C ARG A 242 -7.43 -15.74 2.29
N LYS A 243 -6.10 -15.83 2.26
CA LYS A 243 -5.17 -15.24 3.24
C LYS A 243 -5.42 -13.75 3.47
N LEU A 244 -5.76 -12.96 2.44
CA LEU A 244 -6.08 -11.54 2.62
C LEU A 244 -7.57 -11.30 2.82
N GLU A 245 -8.42 -12.06 2.13
CA GLU A 245 -9.88 -11.86 2.15
C GLU A 245 -10.48 -12.13 3.53
N GLN A 246 -10.10 -13.23 4.19
CA GLN A 246 -10.60 -13.56 5.52
C GLN A 246 -10.12 -12.58 6.60
N HIS A 247 -9.07 -11.82 6.31
CA HIS A 247 -8.48 -10.81 7.19
C HIS A 247 -8.73 -9.38 6.69
N TYR A 248 -9.72 -9.20 5.82
CA TYR A 248 -10.07 -7.92 5.23
C TYR A 248 -10.31 -6.82 6.29
N ALA A 249 -10.93 -7.14 7.43
CA ALA A 249 -11.18 -6.16 8.49
C ALA A 249 -9.90 -5.60 9.14
N ASP A 250 -8.82 -6.39 9.19
CA ASP A 250 -7.51 -5.94 9.69
C ASP A 250 -6.77 -5.06 8.66
N ILE A 251 -7.02 -5.31 7.37
CA ILE A 251 -6.39 -4.58 6.26
C ILE A 251 -7.16 -3.30 5.94
N ASN A 252 -8.49 -3.28 6.11
CA ASN A 252 -9.35 -2.17 5.72
C ASN A 252 -9.25 -1.00 6.69
N MET A 253 -8.52 0.03 6.29
CA MET A 253 -8.33 1.26 7.05
C MET A 253 -8.90 2.45 6.27
N VAL A 254 -9.81 3.17 6.91
CA VAL A 254 -10.36 4.44 6.45
C VAL A 254 -10.42 5.41 7.63
N GLU A 255 -10.36 6.70 7.36
CA GLU A 255 -10.66 7.72 8.35
C GLU A 255 -11.91 8.49 7.94
N GLU A 256 -12.85 8.59 8.87
CA GLU A 256 -14.08 9.35 8.72
C GLU A 256 -13.94 10.73 9.35
N TYR A 257 -14.49 11.74 8.69
CA TYR A 257 -14.56 13.09 9.21
C TYR A 257 -15.92 13.71 8.89
N GLN A 258 -16.72 13.99 9.92
CA GLN A 258 -18.06 14.56 9.82
C GLN A 258 -18.96 13.79 8.84
N THR A 259 -19.03 12.46 8.99
CA THR A 259 -19.79 11.56 8.11
C THR A 259 -21.16 11.17 8.66
N ASP A 260 -21.40 11.36 9.96
CA ASP A 260 -22.60 10.87 10.67
C ASP A 260 -23.91 11.46 10.12
N ASP A 261 -23.95 12.78 9.92
CA ASP A 261 -25.10 13.54 9.43
C ASP A 261 -24.90 14.07 7.99
N ALA A 262 -23.89 13.56 7.28
CA ALA A 262 -23.54 14.06 5.96
C ALA A 262 -24.65 13.77 4.93
N GLU A 263 -25.03 14.79 4.15
CA GLU A 263 -25.91 14.67 2.99
C GLU A 263 -25.10 14.48 1.70
N VAL A 264 -23.87 14.99 1.65
CA VAL A 264 -22.90 14.80 0.57
C VAL A 264 -21.57 14.30 1.13
N LEU A 265 -20.89 13.40 0.43
CA LEU A 265 -19.63 12.81 0.87
C LEU A 265 -18.51 13.06 -0.12
N VAL A 266 -17.32 13.44 0.39
CA VAL A 266 -16.08 13.41 -0.39
C VAL A 266 -15.33 12.11 -0.08
N ILE A 267 -14.96 11.34 -1.10
CA ILE A 267 -14.07 10.18 -0.95
C ILE A 267 -12.73 10.53 -1.59
N ALA A 268 -11.67 10.55 -0.79
CA ALA A 268 -10.34 10.99 -1.26
C ALA A 268 -9.21 10.20 -0.59
N TYR A 269 -8.01 10.27 -1.18
CA TYR A 269 -6.78 9.66 -0.67
C TYR A 269 -5.57 10.53 -1.07
N GLY A 270 -4.40 10.20 -0.52
CA GLY A 270 -3.18 10.98 -0.74
C GLY A 270 -3.31 12.46 -0.35
N SER A 271 -2.51 13.32 -0.97
CA SER A 271 -2.54 14.78 -0.74
C SER A 271 -3.94 15.40 -0.92
N VAL A 272 -4.76 14.89 -1.85
CA VAL A 272 -6.11 15.40 -2.11
C VAL A 272 -7.03 15.28 -0.89
N ALA A 273 -6.83 14.27 -0.03
CA ALA A 273 -7.61 14.14 1.19
C ALA A 273 -7.43 15.34 2.14
N ARG A 274 -6.27 16.01 2.11
CA ARG A 274 -6.04 17.23 2.90
C ARG A 274 -6.87 18.41 2.37
N SER A 275 -6.85 18.62 1.05
CA SER A 275 -7.67 19.64 0.40
C SER A 275 -9.16 19.39 0.64
N ALA A 276 -9.57 18.12 0.56
CA ALA A 276 -10.94 17.70 0.83
C ALA A 276 -11.35 17.99 2.28
N LYS A 277 -10.49 17.70 3.27
CA LYS A 277 -10.79 17.98 4.68
C LYS A 277 -11.03 19.46 4.91
N ARG A 278 -10.20 20.33 4.31
CA ARG A 278 -10.39 21.79 4.39
C ARG A 278 -11.69 22.23 3.71
N ALA A 279 -11.99 21.71 2.52
CA ALA A 279 -13.23 22.02 1.81
C ALA A 279 -14.47 21.60 2.59
N VAL A 280 -14.45 20.43 3.25
CA VAL A 280 -15.55 19.97 4.11
C VAL A 280 -15.77 20.92 5.29
N ILE A 281 -14.71 21.38 5.96
CA ILE A 281 -14.81 22.38 7.04
C ILE A 281 -15.49 23.66 6.54
N GLU A 282 -15.08 24.16 5.37
CA GLU A 282 -15.63 25.39 4.78
C GLU A 282 -17.08 25.19 4.30
N ALA A 283 -17.41 24.04 3.74
CA ALA A 283 -18.77 23.67 3.33
C ALA A 283 -19.72 23.64 4.53
N ARG A 284 -19.28 23.01 5.62
CA ARG A 284 -20.02 22.94 6.89
C ARG A 284 -20.28 24.32 7.49
N ALA A 285 -19.30 25.22 7.44
CA ALA A 285 -19.47 26.60 7.89
C ALA A 285 -20.52 27.38 7.06
N GLN A 286 -20.81 26.94 5.84
CA GLN A 286 -21.86 27.49 4.97
C GLN A 286 -23.18 26.70 5.04
N GLY A 287 -23.32 25.77 5.98
CA GLY A 287 -24.54 24.98 6.18
C GLY A 287 -24.66 23.74 5.28
N ILE A 288 -23.66 23.44 4.44
CA ILE A 288 -23.65 22.21 3.65
C ILE A 288 -23.16 21.06 4.54
N LYS A 289 -24.01 20.05 4.75
CA LYS A 289 -23.66 18.84 5.51
C LYS A 289 -22.75 17.92 4.70
N ALA A 290 -21.51 18.34 4.49
CA ALA A 290 -20.48 17.56 3.81
C ALA A 290 -19.72 16.66 4.80
N GLY A 291 -19.39 15.45 4.38
CA GLY A 291 -18.47 14.56 5.09
C GLY A 291 -17.24 14.24 4.24
N LEU A 292 -16.19 13.70 4.88
CA LEU A 292 -15.02 13.14 4.22
C LEU A 292 -14.80 11.70 4.68
N LEU A 293 -14.59 10.82 3.71
CA LEU A 293 -14.03 9.48 3.90
C LEU A 293 -12.64 9.44 3.27
N LYS A 294 -11.59 9.50 4.09
CA LYS A 294 -10.20 9.36 3.65
C LYS A 294 -9.86 7.88 3.55
N LEU A 295 -9.49 7.42 2.36
CA LEU A 295 -9.04 6.05 2.16
C LEU A 295 -7.55 5.93 2.53
N ILE A 296 -7.24 5.06 3.49
CA ILE A 296 -5.86 4.62 3.76
C ILE A 296 -5.62 3.34 2.99
N THR A 297 -6.55 2.39 3.00
CA THR A 297 -6.47 1.18 2.17
C THR A 297 -7.12 1.45 0.82
N LEU A 298 -6.37 1.25 -0.27
CA LEU A 298 -6.91 1.29 -1.63
C LEU A 298 -7.17 -0.11 -2.17
N TRP A 299 -6.30 -1.06 -1.83
CA TRP A 299 -6.44 -2.47 -2.19
C TRP A 299 -6.13 -3.38 -1.00
N PRO A 300 -6.94 -4.41 -0.72
CA PRO A 300 -8.27 -4.68 -1.29
C PRO A 300 -9.23 -3.50 -1.12
N PHE A 301 -10.11 -3.28 -2.11
CA PHE A 301 -10.95 -2.08 -2.14
C PHE A 301 -11.85 -2.00 -0.89
N PRO A 302 -11.90 -0.85 -0.16
CA PRO A 302 -12.63 -0.70 1.11
C PRO A 302 -14.16 -0.59 0.93
N TRP A 303 -14.76 -1.47 0.12
CA TRP A 303 -16.19 -1.46 -0.18
C TRP A 303 -17.08 -1.56 1.07
N GLY A 304 -16.67 -2.33 2.09
CA GLY A 304 -17.42 -2.50 3.33
C GLY A 304 -17.58 -1.20 4.11
N SER A 305 -16.58 -0.33 4.05
CA SER A 305 -16.63 1.00 4.66
C SER A 305 -17.35 2.03 3.79
N ILE A 306 -17.24 1.94 2.46
CA ILE A 306 -17.85 2.92 1.56
C ILE A 306 -19.36 2.71 1.42
N LEU A 307 -19.81 1.47 1.23
CA LEU A 307 -21.19 1.13 0.88
C LEU A 307 -22.25 1.65 1.87
N PRO A 308 -22.05 1.61 3.21
CA PRO A 308 -22.99 2.21 4.16
C PRO A 308 -23.20 3.71 3.97
N HIS A 309 -22.22 4.46 3.47
CA HIS A 309 -22.40 5.87 3.16
C HIS A 309 -23.15 6.08 1.85
N LEU A 310 -22.85 5.29 0.81
CA LEU A 310 -23.53 5.40 -0.49
C LEU A 310 -25.05 5.24 -0.38
N ARG A 311 -25.53 4.47 0.60
CA ARG A 311 -26.97 4.29 0.87
C ARG A 311 -27.65 5.49 1.52
N ARG A 312 -26.88 6.39 2.15
CA ARG A 312 -27.39 7.48 2.99
C ARG A 312 -27.25 8.84 2.34
N VAL A 313 -26.14 9.10 1.65
CA VAL A 313 -25.84 10.41 1.05
C VAL A 313 -26.52 10.57 -0.30
N ARG A 314 -26.94 11.79 -0.64
CA ARG A 314 -27.57 12.08 -1.95
C ARG A 314 -26.56 12.18 -3.09
N ALA A 315 -25.30 12.49 -2.76
CA ALA A 315 -24.21 12.53 -3.73
C ALA A 315 -22.84 12.25 -3.09
N VAL A 316 -21.92 11.75 -3.91
CA VAL A 316 -20.51 11.53 -3.60
C VAL A 316 -19.65 12.26 -4.60
N LEU A 317 -18.65 13.00 -4.12
CA LEU A 317 -17.60 13.60 -4.92
C LEU A 317 -16.30 12.81 -4.73
N VAL A 318 -15.68 12.39 -5.83
CA VAL A 318 -14.38 11.71 -5.82
C VAL A 318 -13.35 12.60 -6.54
N PRO A 319 -12.61 13.46 -5.80
CA PRO A 319 -11.53 14.25 -6.35
C PRO A 319 -10.24 13.43 -6.47
N GLU A 320 -9.60 13.44 -7.64
CA GLU A 320 -8.39 12.65 -7.90
C GLU A 320 -7.41 13.38 -8.82
N LEU A 321 -6.11 13.21 -8.58
CA LEU A 321 -5.04 13.67 -9.49
C LEU A 321 -4.78 12.65 -10.61
N ASN A 322 -5.85 12.09 -11.17
CA ASN A 322 -5.84 11.11 -12.26
C ASN A 322 -7.20 11.12 -13.01
N ARG A 323 -7.40 10.18 -13.95
CA ARG A 323 -8.63 10.10 -14.79
C ARG A 323 -9.85 9.48 -14.09
N GLY A 324 -9.85 9.35 -12.77
CA GLY A 324 -10.96 8.82 -11.97
C GLY A 324 -10.78 7.33 -11.66
N GLN A 325 -9.59 6.92 -11.20
CA GLN A 325 -9.27 5.51 -10.97
C GLN A 325 -10.06 4.93 -9.79
N MET A 326 -10.12 5.64 -8.67
CA MET A 326 -10.94 5.23 -7.52
C MET A 326 -12.42 5.53 -7.73
N ALA A 327 -12.75 6.60 -8.47
CA ALA A 327 -14.14 6.89 -8.83
C ALA A 327 -14.80 5.75 -9.60
N ARG A 328 -14.06 4.99 -10.41
CA ARG A 328 -14.55 3.79 -11.09
C ARG A 328 -14.91 2.68 -10.09
N GLU A 329 -14.09 2.44 -9.09
CA GLU A 329 -14.36 1.44 -8.05
C GLU A 329 -15.56 1.83 -7.17
N VAL A 330 -15.66 3.11 -6.80
CA VAL A 330 -16.85 3.64 -6.10
C VAL A 330 -18.10 3.43 -6.94
N LYS A 331 -18.05 3.74 -8.25
CA LYS A 331 -19.18 3.51 -9.17
C LYS A 331 -19.55 2.03 -9.29
N ARG A 332 -18.56 1.12 -9.31
CA ARG A 332 -18.77 -0.33 -9.39
C ARG A 332 -19.62 -0.85 -8.24
N ILE A 333 -19.39 -0.38 -7.02
CA ILE A 333 -20.17 -0.78 -5.83
C ILE A 333 -21.44 0.05 -5.62
N ASN A 334 -21.52 1.24 -6.22
CA ASN A 334 -22.65 2.15 -6.05
C ASN A 334 -23.97 1.60 -6.62
N GLN A 335 -23.94 0.93 -7.78
CA GLN A 335 -25.14 0.32 -8.41
C GLN A 335 -26.40 1.21 -8.44
N GLY A 336 -26.24 2.53 -8.54
CA GLY A 336 -27.35 3.49 -8.57
C GLY A 336 -27.87 3.99 -7.22
N LEU A 337 -27.21 3.64 -6.10
CA LEU A 337 -27.59 4.09 -4.75
C LEU A 337 -27.52 5.61 -4.59
N THR A 338 -26.48 6.24 -5.13
CA THR A 338 -26.29 7.70 -5.05
C THR A 338 -25.63 8.27 -6.29
N ARG A 339 -25.67 9.60 -6.45
CA ARG A 339 -24.99 10.30 -7.54
C ARG A 339 -23.47 10.31 -7.29
N VAL A 340 -22.67 9.79 -8.21
CA VAL A 340 -21.19 9.79 -8.09
C VAL A 340 -20.55 10.74 -9.10
N GLU A 341 -20.04 11.86 -8.59
CA GLU A 341 -19.35 12.91 -9.32
C GLU A 341 -17.83 12.81 -9.23
N LYS A 342 -17.16 13.26 -10.29
CA LYS A 342 -15.70 13.29 -10.38
C LYS A 342 -15.19 14.73 -10.36
N LEU A 343 -14.06 14.96 -9.69
CA LEU A 343 -13.24 16.15 -9.84
C LEU A 343 -11.80 15.72 -10.15
N ASN A 344 -11.51 15.58 -11.43
CA ASN A 344 -10.26 15.01 -11.89
C ASN A 344 -9.31 16.11 -12.37
N ARG A 345 -8.04 16.01 -12.00
CA ARG A 345 -6.97 16.91 -12.47
C ARG A 345 -5.75 16.12 -12.92
N LEU A 346 -5.06 16.59 -13.97
CA LEU A 346 -4.01 15.86 -14.70
C LEU A 346 -2.80 16.74 -15.07
N ASP A 347 -2.78 17.99 -14.62
CA ASP A 347 -1.88 19.04 -15.09
C ASP A 347 -0.67 19.26 -14.15
N GLY A 348 -0.40 18.31 -13.26
CA GLY A 348 0.70 18.42 -12.30
C GLY A 348 0.46 19.41 -11.15
N ARG A 349 -0.78 19.85 -10.95
CA ARG A 349 -1.18 20.76 -9.86
C ARG A 349 -2.11 20.07 -8.88
N LEU A 350 -2.04 20.48 -7.61
CA LEU A 350 -2.97 20.04 -6.58
C LEU A 350 -4.39 20.52 -6.87
N ILE A 351 -5.39 19.71 -6.53
CA ILE A 351 -6.78 20.17 -6.42
C ILE A 351 -6.89 21.01 -5.15
N THR A 352 -7.37 22.25 -5.28
CA THR A 352 -7.50 23.17 -4.15
C THR A 352 -8.78 22.94 -3.34
N PRO A 353 -8.83 23.33 -2.05
CA PRO A 353 -10.07 23.29 -1.27
C PRO A 353 -11.22 24.06 -1.93
N THR A 354 -10.93 25.23 -2.53
CA THR A 354 -11.91 26.07 -3.22
C THR A 354 -12.59 25.34 -4.38
N GLU A 355 -11.84 24.55 -5.15
CA GLU A 355 -12.42 23.77 -6.26
C GLU A 355 -13.32 22.65 -5.77
N ILE A 356 -12.93 21.96 -4.69
CA ILE A 356 -13.76 20.92 -4.07
C ILE A 356 -15.04 21.57 -3.50
N MET A 357 -14.90 22.69 -2.80
CA MET A 357 -16.01 23.44 -2.24
C MET A 357 -17.00 23.91 -3.32
N ALA A 358 -16.50 24.45 -4.44
CA ALA A 358 -17.33 24.88 -5.55
C ALA A 358 -18.15 23.73 -6.15
N ARG A 359 -17.59 22.51 -6.18
CA ARG A 359 -18.33 21.31 -6.61
C ARG A 359 -19.31 20.82 -5.56
N LEU A 360 -18.96 20.88 -4.26
CA LEU A 360 -19.87 20.54 -3.17
C LEU A 360 -21.12 21.45 -3.15
N ALA A 361 -20.98 22.74 -3.45
CA ALA A 361 -22.10 23.68 -3.52
C ALA A 361 -23.11 23.37 -4.66
N GLN A 362 -22.72 22.56 -5.64
CA GLN A 362 -23.56 22.14 -6.77
C GLN A 362 -24.25 20.79 -6.55
N LEU A 363 -23.90 20.09 -5.47
CA LEU A 363 -24.43 18.77 -5.10
C LEU A 363 -25.50 18.90 -4.03
#